data_AF-A0A946DHK3-F1
#
_entry.id   AF-A0A946DHK3-F1
#
_cell.length_a   1.000
_cell.length_b   1.000
_cell.length_c   1.000
_cell.angle_alpha   90.00
_cell.angle_beta   90.00
_cell.angle_gamma   90.00
#
_symmetry.space_group_name_H-M   'P 1'
#
loop_
_entity.id
_entity.type
_entity.pdbx_description
1 polymer ?
#
loop_
_entity_poly.entity_id
_entity_poly.type
_entity_poly.pdbx_seq_one_letter_code
_entity_poly.pdbx_strand_id
1 'polypeptide(L)'
;MKIGHINFFSATYRLFKLPGLESHCEDYGQAVIYKGGINHHEMMFSLDAHHHILKGKMFPVCENTYRMLNESRFSQYFDLFGNTDTH
;
A
#
# COMPACT_ATOMS: atom_id res chain seq x y z
N MET A 1 32.81 -1.11 26.47
CA MET A 1 32.33 -1.95 25.36
C MET A 1 31.91 -1.04 24.21
N LYS A 2 32.50 -1.20 23.02
CA LYS A 2 31.98 -0.61 21.77
C LYS A 2 31.43 -1.76 20.94
N ILE A 3 30.17 -1.63 20.53
CA ILE A 3 29.45 -2.54 19.64
C ILE A 3 30.05 -2.33 18.23
N GLY A 4 30.83 -3.29 17.73
CA GLY A 4 31.73 -3.16 16.56
C GLY A 4 31.10 -2.63 15.27
N HIS A 5 30.76 -3.51 14.32
CA HIS A 5 30.22 -3.16 12.98
C HIS A 5 28.69 -3.32 12.90
N ILE A 6 27.96 -2.88 13.93
CA ILE A 6 26.49 -2.96 13.95
C ILE A 6 25.91 -1.59 13.63
N ASN A 7 25.09 -1.52 12.58
CA ASN A 7 24.34 -0.33 12.23
C ASN A 7 22.99 -0.33 12.95
N PHE A 8 22.63 0.79 13.55
CA PHE A 8 21.34 1.01 14.20
C PHE A 8 20.45 1.85 13.29
N PHE A 9 19.18 1.47 13.21
CA PHE A 9 18.20 2.16 12.38
C PHE A 9 16.97 2.51 13.23
N SER A 10 16.40 3.68 12.95
CA SER A 10 15.04 4.02 13.38
C SER A 10 14.12 3.79 12.18
N ALA A 11 13.27 2.78 12.27
CA ALA A 11 12.36 2.40 11.19
C ALA A 11 10.92 2.32 11.71
N THR A 12 9.98 2.80 10.90
CA THR A 12 8.54 2.72 11.17
C THR A 12 7.93 1.69 10.24
N TYR A 13 7.38 0.62 10.81
CA TYR A 13 6.69 -0.41 10.06
C TYR A 13 5.18 -0.26 10.14
N ARG A 14 4.49 -0.57 9.05
CA ARG A 14 3.03 -0.66 9.00
C ARG A 14 2.65 -2.13 8.81
N LEU A 15 2.09 -2.76 9.84
CA LEU A 15 1.66 -4.15 9.79
C LEU A 15 0.15 -4.23 9.62
N PHE A 16 -0.31 -4.91 8.57
CA PHE A 16 -1.72 -5.16 8.32
C PHE A 16 -2.07 -6.59 8.73
N LYS A 17 -3.16 -6.74 9.48
CA LYS A 17 -3.71 -8.05 9.82
C LYS A 17 -4.80 -8.41 8.81
N LEU A 18 -4.40 -9.08 7.73
CA LEU A 18 -5.30 -9.55 6.67
C LEU A 18 -5.02 -11.03 6.37
N PRO A 19 -6.05 -11.90 6.33
CA PRO A 19 -5.85 -13.31 5.98
C PRO A 19 -5.49 -13.44 4.49
N GLY A 20 -4.54 -14.31 4.15
CA GLY A 20 -4.19 -14.62 2.76
C GLY A 20 -3.32 -13.57 2.04
N LEU A 21 -2.61 -12.70 2.78
CA LEU A 21 -1.53 -11.93 2.15
C LEU A 21 -0.43 -12.92 1.73
N GLU A 22 -0.07 -12.90 0.47
CA GLU A 22 0.97 -13.79 -0.06
C GLU A 22 2.36 -13.23 0.22
N SER A 23 3.38 -14.10 0.26
CA SER A 23 4.77 -13.65 0.49
C SER A 23 5.37 -12.95 -0.72
N HIS A 24 4.78 -13.12 -1.91
CA HIS A 24 5.23 -12.54 -3.17
C HIS A 24 4.26 -11.45 -3.64
N CYS A 25 4.78 -10.45 -4.35
CA CYS A 25 4.00 -9.35 -4.93
C CYS A 25 3.66 -9.76 -6.35
N GLU A 26 2.51 -10.43 -6.50
CA GLU A 26 2.00 -10.88 -7.81
C GLU A 26 1.24 -9.72 -8.49
N ASP A 27 1.61 -9.43 -9.74
CA ASP A 27 0.99 -8.36 -10.54
C ASP A 27 -0.13 -8.94 -11.41
N TYR A 28 -1.35 -8.89 -10.88
CA TYR A 28 -2.55 -9.30 -11.61
C TYR A 28 -3.21 -8.15 -12.39
N GLY A 29 -2.47 -7.06 -12.67
CA GLY A 29 -2.99 -5.92 -13.43
C GLY A 29 -3.99 -5.06 -12.65
N GLN A 30 -3.98 -5.13 -11.33
CA GLN A 30 -4.85 -4.33 -10.46
C GLN A 30 -4.36 -2.89 -10.38
N ALA A 31 -5.30 -1.96 -10.17
CA ALA A 31 -4.97 -0.55 -10.03
C ALA A 31 -5.93 0.15 -9.05
N VAL A 32 -5.48 1.30 -8.53
CA VAL A 32 -6.26 2.12 -7.60
C VAL A 32 -6.22 3.59 -8.00
N ILE A 33 -7.24 4.35 -7.59
CA ILE A 33 -7.24 5.81 -7.62
C ILE A 33 -7.47 6.32 -6.20
N TYR A 34 -6.56 7.16 -5.71
CA TYR A 34 -6.76 7.86 -4.44
C TYR A 34 -7.74 9.03 -4.63
N LYS A 35 -8.82 9.07 -3.84
CA LYS A 35 -9.85 10.13 -3.90
C LYS A 35 -9.50 11.38 -3.11
N GLY A 36 -8.53 11.31 -2.20
CA GLY A 36 -8.33 12.33 -1.16
C GLY A 36 -9.19 12.06 0.07
N GLY A 37 -9.26 13.03 0.99
CA GLY A 37 -10.12 12.98 2.18
C GLY A 37 -9.44 12.54 3.47
N ILE A 38 -8.17 12.11 3.42
CA ILE A 38 -7.33 11.94 4.60
C ILE A 38 -6.70 13.30 4.93
N ASN A 39 -6.95 13.80 6.15
CA ASN A 39 -6.38 15.07 6.61
C ASN A 39 -4.85 15.03 6.55
N HIS A 40 -4.23 16.11 6.06
CA HIS A 40 -2.80 16.26 5.80
C HIS A 40 -2.24 15.42 4.64
N HIS A 41 -3.11 14.71 3.94
CA HIS A 41 -2.78 13.85 2.79
C HIS A 41 -3.74 14.09 1.63
N GLU A 42 -4.20 15.33 1.43
CA GLU A 42 -5.27 15.65 0.50
C GLU A 42 -4.89 15.37 -0.96
N MET A 43 -3.62 15.52 -1.30
CA MET A 43 -3.10 15.42 -2.68
C MET A 43 -2.37 14.11 -2.97
N MET A 44 -1.86 13.43 -1.96
CA MET A 44 -1.07 12.21 -2.10
C MET A 44 -1.19 11.35 -0.85
N PHE A 45 -1.32 10.04 -1.04
CA PHE A 45 -1.21 9.04 0.01
C PHE A 45 0.08 8.22 -0.15
N SER A 46 0.86 8.11 0.93
CA SER A 46 2.04 7.25 1.00
C SER A 46 1.74 6.02 1.85
N LEU A 47 1.70 4.83 1.24
CA LEU A 47 1.50 3.57 1.97
C LEU A 47 2.78 3.16 2.70
N ASP A 48 3.91 3.22 1.99
CA ASP A 48 5.26 2.93 2.46
C ASP A 48 6.28 3.78 1.68
N ALA A 49 7.55 3.38 1.66
CA ALA A 49 8.64 4.10 1.00
C ALA A 49 8.56 4.11 -0.54
N HIS A 50 7.79 3.21 -1.16
CA HIS A 50 7.73 3.03 -2.62
C HIS A 50 6.36 3.40 -3.21
N HIS A 51 5.30 3.34 -2.42
CA HIS A 51 3.93 3.57 -2.88
C HIS A 51 3.47 5.00 -2.60
N HIS A 52 3.74 5.91 -3.55
CA HIS A 52 3.28 7.31 -3.54
C HIS A 52 2.13 7.53 -4.52
N ILE A 53 0.89 7.50 -4.01
CA ILE A 53 -0.31 7.48 -4.85
C ILE A 53 -0.91 8.89 -4.91
N LEU A 54 -0.85 9.51 -6.08
CA LEU A 54 -1.40 10.85 -6.32
C LEU A 54 -2.93 10.83 -6.42
N LYS A 55 -3.58 11.85 -5.86
CA LYS A 55 -5.04 12.02 -5.96
C LYS A 55 -5.49 12.08 -7.42
N GLY A 56 -6.54 11.34 -7.74
CA GLY A 56 -7.21 11.36 -9.04
C GLY A 56 -6.40 10.71 -10.18
N LYS A 57 -5.27 10.05 -9.89
CA LYS A 57 -4.48 9.34 -10.90
C LYS A 57 -4.57 7.84 -10.68
N MET A 58 -4.69 7.10 -11.78
CA MET A 58 -4.60 5.65 -11.78
C MET A 58 -3.18 5.23 -11.37
N PHE A 59 -3.09 4.32 -10.43
CA PHE A 59 -1.83 3.80 -9.90
C PHE A 59 -1.88 2.27 -9.87
N PRO A 60 -1.05 1.57 -10.68
CA PRO A 60 -1.01 0.11 -10.67
C PRO A 60 -0.41 -0.40 -9.35
N VAL A 61 -0.94 -1.52 -8.86
CA VAL A 61 -0.54 -2.13 -7.58
C VAL A 61 -0.55 -3.65 -7.70
N CYS A 62 0.29 -4.33 -6.93
CA CYS A 62 0.15 -5.78 -6.77
C CYS A 62 -0.95 -6.14 -5.77
N GLU A 63 -1.29 -7.42 -5.72
CA GLU A 63 -2.42 -7.93 -4.95
C GLU A 63 -2.37 -7.56 -3.48
N ASN A 64 -1.21 -7.73 -2.84
CA ASN A 64 -1.07 -7.38 -1.43
C ASN A 64 -1.41 -5.91 -1.17
N THR A 65 -0.92 -5.00 -2.00
CA THR A 65 -1.22 -3.57 -1.88
C THR A 65 -2.69 -3.29 -2.17
N TYR A 66 -3.25 -3.93 -3.21
CA TYR A 66 -4.68 -3.83 -3.52
C TYR A 66 -5.54 -4.23 -2.31
N ARG A 67 -5.27 -5.39 -1.71
CA ARG A 67 -5.97 -5.91 -0.53
C ARG A 67 -5.76 -5.04 0.70
N MET A 68 -4.55 -4.54 0.94
CA MET A 68 -4.29 -3.60 2.04
C MET A 68 -5.15 -2.33 1.94
N LEU A 69 -5.33 -1.80 0.73
CA LEU A 69 -6.16 -0.62 0.51
C LEU A 69 -7.65 -0.94 0.56
N ASN A 70 -8.08 -2.09 0.00
CA ASN A 70 -9.48 -2.50 -0.07
C ASN A 70 -10.05 -3.03 1.25
N GLU A 71 -9.29 -3.82 2.00
CA GLU A 71 -9.79 -4.57 3.17
C GLU A 71 -9.43 -3.90 4.50
N SER A 72 -8.92 -2.68 4.46
CA SER A 72 -8.64 -1.89 5.65
C SER A 72 -9.46 -0.60 5.70
N ARG A 73 -9.26 0.19 6.77
CA ARG A 73 -9.88 1.52 6.93
C ARG A 73 -9.63 2.49 5.76
N PHE A 74 -8.67 2.19 4.88
CA PHE A 74 -8.34 3.02 3.74
C PHE A 74 -9.33 2.91 2.59
N SER A 75 -10.14 1.85 2.53
CA SER A 75 -11.02 1.54 1.39
C SER A 75 -11.90 2.70 0.95
N GLN A 76 -12.47 3.43 1.91
CA GLN A 76 -13.32 4.59 1.66
C GLN A 76 -12.62 5.72 0.87
N TYR A 77 -11.29 5.78 0.89
CA TYR A 77 -10.50 6.82 0.23
C TYR A 77 -9.97 6.39 -1.14
N PHE A 78 -10.26 5.17 -1.60
CA PHE A 78 -9.78 4.65 -2.87
C PHE A 78 -10.93 4.17 -3.75
N ASP A 79 -10.76 4.34 -5.06
CA ASP A 79 -11.49 3.56 -6.07
C ASP A 79 -10.55 2.45 -6.55
N LEU A 80 -11.09 1.24 -6.68
CA LEU A 80 -10.33 0.01 -6.90
C LEU A 80 -10.74 -0.60 -8.25
N PHE A 81 -9.74 -1.03 -9.03
CA PHE A 81 -9.92 -1.54 -10.39
C PHE A 81 -9.18 -2.88 -10.57
N GLY A 82 -9.84 -3.81 -11.26
CA GLY A 82 -9.37 -5.19 -11.44
C GLY A 82 -10.16 -6.18 -10.57
N ASN A 83 -10.30 -7.40 -11.06
CA ASN A 83 -10.83 -8.55 -10.34
C ASN A 83 -9.77 -9.67 -10.33
N THR A 84 -9.82 -10.54 -9.32
CA THR A 84 -8.94 -11.71 -9.21
C THR A 84 -9.38 -12.87 -10.11
N ASP A 85 -10.29 -12.62 -11.07
CA ASP A 85 -10.93 -13.68 -11.87
C ASP A 85 -10.09 -14.13 -13.08
N THR A 86 -9.02 -13.41 -13.43
CA THR A 86 -8.11 -13.78 -14.52
C THR A 86 -6.68 -13.97 -14.00
N HIS A 87 -6.16 -15.19 -14.13
CA HIS A 87 -4.84 -15.66 -13.73
C HIS A 87 -3.99 -16.01 -14.95
#